data_AF-A0A9N8DJ61-F1
#
_entry.id   AF-A0A9N8DJ61-F1
#
_cell.length_a   1.000
_cell.length_b   1.000
_cell.length_c   1.000
_cell.angle_alpha   90.00
_cell.angle_beta   90.00
_cell.angle_gamma   90.00
#
_symmetry.space_group_name_H-M   'P 1'
#
loop_
_entity.id
_entity.type
_entity.pdbx_description
1 polymer ?
#
loop_
_entity_poly.entity_id
_entity_poly.type
_entity_poly.pdbx_seq_one_letter_code
_entity_poly.pdbx_strand_id
1 'polypeptide(L)'
;MGNSASSSSPSSTSRASEGFEVTLSDNFQQTVLQDFNAKVHAQYMQIKEQQQIHQQANSEQARQNELLQQQKQAAIQQLDKRLDALEADFDQKVKAADGAALTLTQKYVKPEEILGKEAPCADVRSSYASCQKSNPPGACAIYIQALQDCVTKAVAEK
;
A
#
# COMPACT_ATOMS: atom_id res chain seq x y z
N MET A 1 12.81 58.73 -15.09
CA MET A 1 12.03 59.54 -16.03
C MET A 1 11.08 60.38 -15.19
N GLY A 2 11.35 61.69 -15.10
CA GLY A 2 10.54 62.62 -14.32
C GLY A 2 9.44 63.20 -15.19
N ASN A 3 8.22 63.30 -14.65
CA ASN A 3 7.21 64.19 -15.18
C ASN A 3 6.90 65.24 -14.12
N SER A 4 7.26 66.47 -14.49
CA SER A 4 6.93 67.71 -13.82
C SER A 4 5.42 67.92 -13.86
N ALA A 5 4.77 68.00 -12.70
CA ALA A 5 3.42 68.54 -12.60
C ALA A 5 3.53 70.06 -12.46
N SER A 6 3.11 70.78 -13.50
CA SER A 6 3.01 72.23 -13.52
C SER A 6 1.98 72.70 -12.49
N SER A 7 2.41 73.63 -11.64
CA SER A 7 1.58 74.36 -10.71
C SER A 7 0.73 75.38 -11.46
N SER A 8 -0.59 75.15 -11.49
CA SER A 8 -1.56 76.17 -11.88
C SER A 8 -2.50 76.36 -10.70
N SER A 9 -2.25 77.43 -9.93
CA SER A 9 -3.14 77.89 -8.87
C SER A 9 -4.49 78.33 -9.46
N PRO A 10 -5.64 77.78 -9.03
CA PRO A 10 -6.91 78.43 -9.20
C PRO A 10 -7.16 79.38 -8.01
N SER A 11 -7.22 80.66 -8.32
CA SER A 11 -7.63 81.73 -7.41
C SER A 11 -9.04 81.52 -6.86
N SER A 12 -9.22 82.04 -5.65
CA SER A 12 -10.43 82.07 -4.82
C SER A 12 -11.74 82.45 -5.54
N THR A 13 -12.38 81.42 -6.07
CA THR A 13 -13.81 81.11 -6.03
C THR A 13 -14.49 81.12 -4.65
N SER A 14 -14.52 82.21 -3.88
CA SER A 14 -15.36 82.26 -2.65
C SER A 14 -16.85 82.22 -2.99
N ARG A 15 -17.35 81.03 -3.34
CA ARG A 15 -18.72 80.63 -3.00
C ARG A 15 -18.57 79.90 -1.68
N ALA A 16 -19.01 80.54 -0.60
CA ALA A 16 -19.29 79.82 0.64
C ALA A 16 -20.28 78.72 0.27
N SER A 17 -19.79 77.50 0.07
CA SER A 17 -20.60 76.31 0.19
C SER A 17 -21.02 76.32 1.63
N GLU A 18 -22.25 76.77 1.89
CA GLU A 18 -22.97 76.38 3.09
C GLU A 18 -22.74 74.88 3.24
N GLY A 19 -21.97 74.52 4.26
CA GLY A 19 -21.66 73.13 4.55
C GLY A 19 -22.98 72.43 4.81
N PHE A 20 -23.42 71.62 3.85
CA PHE A 20 -24.57 70.76 4.06
C PHE A 20 -24.14 69.68 5.06
N GLU A 21 -24.26 69.98 6.35
CA GLU A 21 -24.08 69.01 7.42
C GLU A 21 -25.21 67.97 7.30
N VAL A 22 -24.90 66.84 6.68
CA VAL A 22 -25.75 65.66 6.71
C VAL A 22 -25.65 65.06 8.11
N THR A 23 -26.43 65.58 9.04
CA THR A 23 -26.65 64.93 10.34
C THR A 23 -27.55 63.73 10.11
N LEU A 24 -26.95 62.54 10.04
CA LEU A 24 -27.70 61.29 10.09
C LEU A 24 -28.45 61.23 11.43
N SER A 25 -29.73 60.89 11.40
CA SER A 25 -30.51 60.76 12.62
C SER A 25 -29.96 59.64 13.50
N ASP A 26 -30.06 59.80 14.82
CA ASP A 26 -29.64 58.79 15.79
C ASP A 26 -30.32 57.43 15.54
N ASN A 27 -31.58 57.45 15.07
CA ASN A 27 -32.33 56.27 14.66
C ASN A 27 -31.68 55.52 13.49
N PHE A 28 -31.15 56.24 12.50
CA PHE A 28 -30.46 55.62 11.38
C PHE A 28 -29.17 54.93 11.84
N GLN A 29 -28.36 55.61 12.67
CA GLN A 29 -27.10 55.04 13.18
C GLN A 29 -27.34 53.78 14.03
N GLN A 30 -28.34 53.80 14.93
CA GLN A 30 -28.71 52.63 15.72
C GLN A 30 -29.16 51.44 14.86
N THR A 31 -29.97 51.71 13.83
CA THR A 31 -30.50 50.66 12.94
C THR A 31 -29.38 49.98 12.17
N VAL A 32 -28.44 50.76 11.61
CA VAL A 32 -27.29 50.22 10.88
C VAL A 32 -26.40 49.37 11.79
N LEU A 33 -26.17 49.79 13.04
CA LEU A 33 -25.35 49.03 13.99
C LEU A 33 -26.02 47.69 14.39
N GLN A 34 -27.33 47.70 14.60
CA GLN A 34 -28.08 46.48 14.91
C GLN A 34 -28.07 45.49 13.74
N ASP A 35 -28.31 45.97 12.52
CA ASP A 35 -28.26 45.13 11.31
C ASP A 35 -26.86 44.57 11.06
N PHE A 36 -25.82 45.39 11.27
CA PHE A 36 -24.44 44.94 11.20
C PHE A 36 -24.14 43.83 12.21
N ASN A 37 -24.50 44.02 13.47
CA ASN A 37 -24.29 43.00 14.51
C ASN A 37 -25.08 41.71 14.22
N ALA A 38 -26.30 41.82 13.73
CA ALA A 38 -27.11 40.67 13.35
C ALA A 38 -26.45 39.88 12.21
N LYS A 39 -25.93 40.56 11.18
CA LYS A 39 -25.22 39.93 10.06
C LYS A 39 -23.92 39.27 10.47
N VAL A 40 -23.11 39.93 11.30
CA VAL A 40 -21.85 39.36 11.82
C VAL A 40 -22.14 38.13 12.67
N HIS A 41 -23.14 38.19 13.54
CA HIS A 41 -23.54 37.06 14.36
C HIS A 41 -24.06 35.89 13.51
N ALA A 42 -24.88 36.15 12.49
CA ALA A 42 -25.37 35.12 11.59
C ALA A 42 -24.22 34.42 10.83
N GLN A 43 -23.27 35.18 10.30
CA GLN A 43 -22.06 34.64 9.66
C GLN A 43 -21.22 33.81 10.63
N TYR A 44 -21.03 34.29 11.86
CA TYR A 44 -20.29 33.57 12.89
C TYR A 44 -20.93 32.22 13.24
N MET A 45 -22.26 32.19 13.36
CA MET A 45 -22.98 30.95 13.64
C MET A 45 -22.88 29.94 12.48
N GLN A 46 -22.97 30.39 11.23
CA GLN A 46 -22.75 29.53 10.06
C GLN A 46 -21.34 28.93 10.02
N ILE A 47 -20.31 29.74 10.30
CA ILE A 47 -18.93 29.27 10.33
C ILE A 47 -18.74 28.21 11.42
N LYS A 48 -19.32 28.42 12.61
CA LYS A 48 -19.26 27.43 13.70
C LYS A 48 -19.94 26.11 13.33
N GLU A 49 -21.11 26.17 12.71
CA GLU A 49 -21.83 24.97 12.28
C GLU A 49 -21.02 24.17 11.24
N GLN A 50 -20.42 24.85 10.25
CA GLN A 50 -19.53 24.18 9.29
C GLN A 50 -18.31 23.54 9.97
N GLN A 51 -17.72 24.19 10.98
CA GLN A 51 -16.61 23.59 11.73
C GLN A 51 -17.03 22.30 12.46
N GLN A 52 -18.23 22.27 13.05
CA GLN A 52 -18.76 21.07 13.70
C GLN A 52 -18.99 19.93 12.70
N ILE A 53 -19.59 20.23 11.54
CA ILE A 53 -19.80 19.24 10.46
C ILE A 53 -18.46 18.68 10.00
N HIS A 54 -17.45 19.52 9.81
CA HIS A 54 -16.12 19.07 9.38
C HIS A 54 -15.44 18.19 10.44
N GLN A 55 -15.56 18.53 11.73
CA GLN A 55 -15.06 17.69 12.81
C GLN A 55 -15.74 16.32 12.83
N GLN A 56 -17.06 16.27 12.62
CA GLN A 56 -17.80 15.00 12.56
C GLN A 56 -17.47 14.18 11.30
N ALA A 57 -17.23 14.83 10.16
CA ALA A 57 -16.80 14.14 8.95
C ALA A 57 -15.40 13.52 9.10
N ASN A 58 -14.45 14.26 9.72
CA ASN A 58 -13.10 13.76 9.95
C ASN A 58 -13.07 12.58 10.93
N SER A 59 -13.93 12.58 11.95
CA SER A 59 -14.02 11.45 12.88
C SER A 59 -14.61 10.20 12.22
N GLU A 60 -15.64 10.35 11.38
CA GLU A 60 -16.21 9.22 10.63
C GLU A 60 -15.22 8.67 9.59
N GLN A 61 -14.47 9.54 8.92
CA GLN A 61 -13.42 9.12 8.00
C GLN A 61 -12.30 8.35 8.72
N ALA A 62 -11.87 8.80 9.90
CA ALA A 62 -10.90 8.08 10.72
C ALA A 62 -11.43 6.69 11.11
N ARG A 63 -12.69 6.60 11.53
CA ARG A 63 -13.35 5.33 11.86
C ARG A 63 -13.39 4.36 10.68
N GLN A 64 -13.70 4.84 9.47
CA GLN A 64 -13.69 4.00 8.27
C GLN A 64 -12.28 3.48 7.92
N ASN A 65 -11.25 4.31 8.10
CA ASN A 65 -9.87 3.89 7.87
C ASN A 65 -9.41 2.82 8.87
N GLU A 66 -9.76 2.96 10.14
CA GLU A 66 -9.48 1.94 11.17
C GLU A 66 -10.16 0.60 10.81
N LEU A 67 -11.43 0.64 10.42
CA LEU A 67 -12.17 -0.55 10.00
C LEU A 67 -11.51 -1.23 8.78
N LEU A 68 -11.09 -0.45 7.79
CA LEU A 68 -10.38 -0.97 6.62
C LEU A 68 -9.04 -1.60 6.99
N GLN A 69 -8.28 -1.01 7.92
CA GLN A 69 -7.04 -1.60 8.42
C GLN A 69 -7.28 -2.91 9.15
N GLN A 70 -8.31 -3.00 9.98
CA GLN A 70 -8.68 -4.25 10.66
C GLN A 70 -9.06 -5.36 9.66
N GLN A 71 -9.86 -5.03 8.63
CA GLN A 71 -10.21 -6.00 7.59
C GLN A 71 -8.97 -6.52 6.83
N LYS A 72 -8.02 -5.64 6.51
CA LYS A 72 -6.77 -6.03 5.84
C LYS A 72 -5.94 -6.98 6.71
N GLN A 73 -5.77 -6.69 8.00
CA GLN A 73 -5.02 -7.56 8.90
C GLN A 73 -5.70 -8.93 9.06
N ALA A 74 -7.04 -8.97 9.17
CA ALA A 74 -7.78 -10.22 9.24
C ALA A 74 -7.59 -11.07 7.96
N ALA A 75 -7.62 -10.44 6.79
CA ALA A 75 -7.37 -11.12 5.52
C ALA A 75 -5.94 -11.68 5.43
N ILE A 76 -4.93 -10.92 5.87
CA ILE A 76 -3.52 -11.38 5.92
C ILE A 76 -3.39 -12.61 6.82
N GLN A 77 -3.94 -12.58 8.03
CA GLN A 77 -3.89 -13.74 8.95
C GLN A 77 -4.59 -14.98 8.39
N GLN A 78 -5.66 -14.82 7.60
CA GLN A 78 -6.31 -15.96 6.93
C GLN A 78 -5.45 -16.53 5.80
N LEU A 79 -4.75 -15.67 5.05
CA LEU A 79 -3.81 -16.11 4.02
C LEU A 79 -2.63 -16.85 4.63
N ASP A 80 -2.03 -16.33 5.70
CA ASP A 80 -0.90 -16.95 6.40
C ASP A 80 -1.28 -18.35 6.89
N LYS A 81 -2.44 -18.50 7.55
CA LYS A 81 -2.93 -19.82 7.99
C LYS A 81 -3.13 -20.81 6.85
N ARG A 82 -3.55 -20.35 5.67
CA ARG A 82 -3.71 -21.21 4.49
C ARG A 82 -2.36 -21.61 3.91
N LEU A 83 -1.39 -20.70 3.91
CA LEU A 83 -0.02 -20.99 3.48
C LEU A 83 0.63 -22.04 4.39
N ASP A 84 0.55 -21.87 5.71
CA ASP A 84 1.07 -22.83 6.69
C ASP A 84 0.46 -24.23 6.49
N ALA A 85 -0.85 -24.29 6.24
CA ALA A 85 -1.55 -25.55 5.98
C ALA A 85 -1.11 -26.22 4.68
N LEU A 86 -0.87 -25.44 3.61
CA LEU A 86 -0.38 -25.94 2.34
C LEU A 86 1.07 -26.42 2.43
N GLU A 87 1.91 -25.72 3.18
CA GLU A 87 3.30 -26.11 3.43
C GLU A 87 3.36 -27.44 4.18
N ALA A 88 2.54 -27.60 5.22
CA ALA A 88 2.45 -28.87 5.95
C ALA A 88 1.94 -30.04 5.08
N ASP A 89 0.93 -29.81 4.23
CA ASP A 89 0.43 -30.83 3.28
C ASP A 89 1.51 -31.21 2.25
N PHE A 90 2.25 -30.22 1.75
CA PHE A 90 3.36 -30.46 0.83
C PHE A 90 4.46 -31.31 1.47
N ASP A 91 4.93 -30.95 2.67
CA ASP A 91 5.93 -31.71 3.42
C ASP A 91 5.50 -33.15 3.69
N GLN A 92 4.22 -33.35 4.02
CA GLN A 92 3.65 -34.67 4.23
C GLN A 92 3.69 -35.50 2.95
N LYS A 93 3.31 -34.90 1.81
CA LYS A 93 3.35 -35.56 0.49
C LYS A 93 4.77 -35.89 0.05
N VAL A 94 5.74 -35.01 0.29
CA VAL A 94 7.16 -35.29 0.01
C VAL A 94 7.65 -36.47 0.84
N LYS A 95 7.38 -36.50 2.16
CA LYS A 95 7.76 -37.64 3.01
C LYS A 95 7.12 -38.96 2.56
N ALA A 96 5.87 -38.92 2.13
CA ALA A 96 5.19 -40.10 1.59
C ALA A 96 5.82 -40.59 0.27
N ALA A 97 6.17 -39.66 -0.63
CA ALA A 97 6.85 -39.98 -1.88
C ALA A 97 8.26 -40.54 -1.66
N ASP A 98 9.03 -39.97 -0.73
CA ASP A 98 10.37 -40.46 -0.36
C ASP A 98 10.32 -41.87 0.25
N GLY A 99 9.32 -42.15 1.11
CA GLY A 99 9.11 -43.50 1.65
C GLY A 99 8.76 -44.55 0.59
N ALA A 100 7.97 -44.15 -0.43
CA ALA A 100 7.65 -45.02 -1.56
C ALA A 100 8.87 -45.30 -2.44
N ALA A 101 9.69 -44.27 -2.72
CA ALA A 101 10.93 -44.40 -3.48
C ALA A 101 11.97 -45.28 -2.75
N LEU A 102 12.08 -45.16 -1.42
CA LEU A 102 12.94 -46.01 -0.59
C LEU A 102 12.51 -47.49 -0.64
N THR A 103 11.19 -47.75 -0.65
CA THR A 103 10.65 -49.11 -0.72
C THR A 103 10.89 -49.76 -2.08
N LEU A 104 10.83 -48.98 -3.17
CA LEU A 104 11.12 -49.49 -4.51
C LEU A 104 12.60 -49.85 -4.66
N THR A 105 13.51 -49.01 -4.15
CA THR A 105 14.96 -49.29 -4.22
C THR A 105 15.39 -50.51 -3.40
N GLN A 106 14.76 -50.78 -2.25
CA GLN A 106 15.06 -52.00 -1.48
C GLN A 106 14.58 -53.30 -2.14
N LYS A 107 13.58 -53.26 -3.02
CA LYS A 107 13.12 -54.46 -3.75
C LYS A 107 13.98 -54.82 -4.97
N TYR A 108 14.74 -53.87 -5.53
CA TYR A 108 15.45 -54.06 -6.79
C TYR A 108 16.99 -53.98 -6.71
N VAL A 109 17.59 -53.71 -5.54
CA VAL A 109 19.04 -53.75 -5.38
C VAL A 109 19.46 -55.13 -4.81
N LYS A 110 19.72 -56.09 -5.69
CA LYS A 110 20.60 -57.23 -5.36
C LYS A 110 22.03 -56.69 -5.29
N PRO A 111 22.79 -56.95 -4.20
CA PRO A 111 24.18 -56.52 -4.09
C PRO A 111 25.08 -57.53 -4.82
N GLU A 112 25.01 -57.58 -6.15
CA GLU A 112 25.97 -58.36 -6.94
C GLU A 112 26.13 -57.76 -8.34
N GLU A 113 27.40 -57.48 -8.68
CA GLU A 113 27.94 -57.12 -10.00
C GLU A 113 27.40 -55.85 -10.70
N ILE A 114 27.96 -54.67 -10.38
CA ILE A 114 28.19 -53.65 -11.40
C ILE A 114 29.59 -53.03 -11.19
N LEU A 115 30.62 -53.78 -11.55
CA LEU A 115 31.89 -53.18 -11.96
C LEU A 115 31.69 -52.52 -13.34
N GLY A 116 31.90 -51.21 -13.43
CA GLY A 116 32.40 -50.59 -14.67
C GLY A 116 31.43 -49.86 -15.60
N LYS A 117 30.22 -49.49 -15.18
CA LYS A 117 29.42 -48.49 -15.92
C LYS A 117 28.97 -47.38 -14.98
N GLU A 118 29.38 -46.15 -15.27
CA GLU A 118 28.92 -44.96 -14.55
C GLU A 118 27.40 -44.98 -14.43
N ALA A 119 26.88 -44.73 -13.22
CA ALA A 119 25.45 -44.64 -13.00
C ALA A 119 24.89 -43.51 -13.89
N PRO A 120 23.88 -43.77 -14.73
CA PRO A 120 23.27 -42.71 -15.50
C PRO A 120 22.79 -41.63 -14.52
N CYS A 121 23.13 -40.37 -14.83
CA CYS A 121 22.81 -39.18 -14.01
C CYS A 121 23.67 -38.95 -12.75
N ALA A 122 24.81 -39.65 -12.58
CA ALA A 122 25.73 -39.42 -11.46
C ALA A 122 26.20 -37.95 -11.37
N ASP A 123 26.53 -37.32 -12.51
CA ASP A 123 27.01 -35.93 -12.56
C ASP A 123 25.95 -34.91 -12.15
N VAL A 124 24.70 -35.13 -12.59
CA VAL A 124 23.57 -34.25 -12.24
C VAL A 124 23.25 -34.38 -10.75
N ARG A 125 23.37 -35.59 -10.19
CA ARG A 125 23.20 -35.85 -8.75
C ARG A 125 24.30 -35.19 -7.93
N SER A 126 25.55 -35.25 -8.39
CA SER A 126 26.69 -34.58 -7.74
C SER A 126 26.53 -33.05 -7.75
N SER A 127 26.03 -32.52 -8.86
CA SER A 127 25.76 -31.09 -9.03
C SER A 127 24.62 -30.60 -8.12
N TYR A 128 23.55 -31.39 -7.99
CA TYR A 128 22.46 -31.10 -7.05
C TYR A 128 22.95 -31.09 -5.59
N ALA A 129 23.73 -32.09 -5.19
CA ALA A 129 24.30 -32.18 -3.85
C ALA A 129 25.24 -31.00 -3.54
N SER A 130 26.01 -30.54 -4.53
CA SER A 130 26.88 -29.37 -4.39
C SER A 130 26.08 -28.07 -4.29
N CYS A 131 24.99 -27.95 -5.06
CA CYS A 131 24.09 -26.81 -4.99
C CYS A 131 23.42 -26.70 -3.60
N GLN A 132 22.92 -27.82 -3.05
CA GLN A 132 22.28 -27.84 -1.72
C GLN A 132 23.23 -27.43 -0.60
N LYS A 133 24.52 -27.75 -0.71
CA LYS A 133 25.52 -27.35 0.31
C LYS A 133 25.78 -25.86 0.34
N SER A 134 25.55 -25.17 -0.76
CA SER A 134 26.00 -23.79 -0.96
C SER A 134 24.86 -22.78 -1.06
N ASN A 135 23.61 -23.23 -1.11
CA ASN A 135 22.46 -22.37 -1.39
C ASN A 135 21.27 -22.67 -0.47
N PRO A 136 20.40 -21.68 -0.22
CA PRO A 136 19.19 -21.88 0.59
C PRO A 136 18.19 -22.84 -0.08
N PRO A 137 17.26 -23.42 0.70
CA PRO A 137 16.20 -24.28 0.19
C PRO A 137 15.45 -23.60 -0.96
N GLY A 138 15.23 -24.32 -2.07
CA GLY A 138 14.53 -23.81 -3.27
C GLY A 138 15.42 -23.22 -4.38
N ALA A 139 16.66 -22.81 -4.08
CA ALA A 139 17.59 -22.27 -5.09
C ALA A 139 18.10 -23.34 -6.09
N CYS A 140 17.94 -24.62 -5.76
CA CYS A 140 18.44 -25.75 -6.56
C CYS A 140 17.35 -26.47 -7.38
N ALA A 141 16.18 -25.85 -7.57
CA ALA A 141 15.05 -26.46 -8.29
C ALA A 141 15.39 -26.87 -9.72
N ILE A 142 16.27 -26.13 -10.41
CA ILE A 142 16.74 -26.44 -11.78
C ILE A 142 17.42 -27.82 -11.83
N TYR A 143 18.17 -28.19 -10.80
CA TYR A 143 18.85 -29.49 -10.74
C TYR A 143 17.89 -30.65 -10.43
N ILE A 144 16.76 -30.40 -9.77
CA ILE A 144 15.70 -31.39 -9.54
C ILE A 144 15.05 -31.74 -10.87
N GLN A 145 14.73 -30.73 -11.69
CA GLN A 145 14.20 -30.95 -13.03
C GLN A 145 15.19 -31.71 -13.92
N ALA A 146 16.48 -31.30 -13.92
CA ALA A 146 17.51 -31.98 -14.67
C ALA A 146 17.72 -33.45 -14.25
N LEU A 147 17.56 -33.75 -12.95
CA LEU A 147 17.60 -35.12 -12.44
C LEU A 147 16.40 -35.95 -12.94
N GLN A 148 15.20 -35.37 -12.91
CA GLN A 148 13.99 -36.03 -13.41
C GLN A 148 14.08 -36.32 -14.91
N ASP A 149 14.55 -35.35 -15.71
CA ASP A 149 14.71 -35.49 -17.16
C ASP A 149 15.77 -36.56 -17.47
N CYS A 150 16.90 -36.54 -16.76
CA CYS A 150 17.96 -37.52 -16.95
C CYS A 150 17.51 -38.94 -16.61
N VAL A 151 16.79 -39.12 -15.50
CA VAL A 151 16.24 -40.44 -15.12
C VAL A 151 15.21 -40.91 -16.13
N THR A 152 14.32 -40.01 -16.59
CA THR A 152 13.31 -40.33 -17.61
C THR A 152 13.96 -40.80 -18.91
N LYS A 153 15.02 -40.09 -19.35
CA LYS A 153 15.80 -40.47 -20.52
C LYS A 153 16.53 -41.81 -20.34
N ALA A 154 17.18 -42.02 -19.19
CA ALA A 154 17.89 -43.25 -18.88
C ALA A 154 16.96 -44.47 -18.77
N VAL A 155 15.69 -44.27 -18.39
CA VAL A 155 14.65 -45.30 -18.41
C VAL A 155 14.17 -45.58 -19.83
N ALA A 156 14.04 -44.55 -20.68
CA ALA A 156 13.60 -44.69 -22.06
C ALA A 156 14.64 -45.32 -23.00
N GLU A 157 15.92 -45.23 -22.66
CA GLU A 157 17.04 -45.82 -23.43
C GLU A 157 17.35 -47.28 -23.05
N LYS A 158 16.52 -47.90 -22.20
CA LYS A 158 16.54 -49.35 -21.87
C LYS A 158 15.36 -50.08 -22.51
#